data_AF-A0A951PUV5-F1
#
_entry.id   AF-A0A951PUV5-F1
#
_cell.length_a   1.000
_cell.length_b   1.000
_cell.length_c   1.000
_cell.angle_alpha   90.00
_cell.angle_beta   90.00
_cell.angle_gamma   90.00
#
_symmetry.space_group_name_H-M   'P 1'
#
loop_
_entity.id
_entity.type
_entity.pdbx_description
1 polymer ?
#
loop_
_entity_poly.entity_id
_entity_poly.type
_entity_poly.pdbx_seq_one_letter_code
_entity_poly.pdbx_strand_id
1 'polypeptide(L)' 'MTRQAADKALRHAADYIGLQGVSTHSFRRTGITKLHDAGIPLRTLQQRTGHASLANLALYVEVNQADIDAAGELL' A
#
# COMPACT_ATOMS: atom_id res chain seq x y z
N MET A 1 16.16 4.51 -17.64
CA MET A 1 15.24 5.40 -16.90
C MET A 1 15.51 5.23 -15.41
N THR A 2 15.72 6.31 -14.65
CA THR A 2 15.93 6.22 -13.20
C THR A 2 14.58 6.16 -12.47
N ARG A 3 14.57 5.67 -11.22
CA ARG A 3 13.37 5.69 -10.36
C ARG A 3 12.77 7.11 -10.25
N GLN A 4 13.64 8.10 -10.10
CA GLN A 4 13.24 9.51 -10.02
C GLN A 4 12.61 10.01 -11.32
N ALA A 5 13.15 9.60 -12.48
CA ALA A 5 12.56 9.96 -13.77
C ALA A 5 11.17 9.34 -13.96
N ALA A 6 10.99 8.07 -13.56
CA ALA A 6 9.69 7.40 -13.60
C ALA A 6 8.67 8.07 -12.67
N ASP A 7 9.07 8.41 -11.43
CA ASP A 7 8.22 9.11 -10.47
C ASP A 7 7.82 10.49 -10.96
N LYS A 8 8.74 11.23 -11.59
CA LYS A 8 8.48 12.54 -12.18
C LYS A 8 7.48 12.45 -13.34
N ALA A 9 7.67 11.49 -14.25
CA ALA A 9 6.74 11.28 -15.35
C ALA A 9 5.33 10.91 -14.86
N LEU A 10 5.25 10.05 -13.83
CA LEU A 10 3.98 9.68 -13.21
C LEU A 10 3.27 10.88 -12.56
N ARG A 11 4.00 11.71 -11.80
CA ARG A 11 3.44 12.91 -11.17
C ARG A 11 2.89 13.87 -12.22
N HIS A 12 3.66 14.16 -13.28
CA HIS A 12 3.18 15.00 -14.37
C HIS A 12 1.90 14.45 -15.03
N ALA A 13 1.81 13.14 -15.24
CA ALA A 13 0.62 12.53 -15.79
C ALA A 13 -0.58 12.63 -14.83
N ALA A 14 -0.36 12.44 -13.52
CA ALA A 14 -1.38 12.58 -12.50
C ALA A 14 -1.89 14.03 -12.38
N ASP A 15 -0.96 15.00 -12.37
CA ASP A 15 -1.28 16.42 -12.33
C ASP A 15 -2.12 16.84 -13.55
N TYR A 16 -1.79 16.33 -14.74
CA TYR A 16 -2.51 16.60 -15.97
C TYR A 16 -3.99 16.17 -15.92
N ILE A 17 -4.31 15.09 -15.20
CA ILE A 17 -5.68 14.59 -15.02
C ILE A 17 -6.30 15.01 -13.68
N GLY A 18 -5.66 15.92 -12.93
CA GLY A 18 -6.17 16.45 -11.67
C GLY A 18 -6.05 15.51 -10.46
N LEU A 19 -5.28 14.43 -10.55
CA LEU A 19 -5.02 13.54 -9.41
C LEU A 19 -3.93 14.09 -8.51
N GLN A 20 -4.22 14.19 -7.21
CA GLN A 20 -3.29 14.67 -6.20
C GLN A 20 -2.69 13.52 -5.38
N GLY A 21 -1.44 13.69 -4.91
CA GLY A 21 -0.78 12.73 -4.02
C GLY A 21 -0.29 11.43 -4.71
N VAL A 22 -0.32 11.35 -6.03
CA VAL A 22 0.14 10.18 -6.79
C VAL A 22 1.66 10.16 -6.90
N SER A 23 2.26 9.02 -6.56
CA SER A 23 3.68 8.73 -6.77
C SER A 23 3.88 7.22 -6.95
N THR A 24 5.07 6.82 -7.36
CA THR A 24 5.43 5.39 -7.42
C THR A 24 5.33 4.71 -6.05
N HIS A 25 5.51 5.47 -4.97
CA HIS A 25 5.36 4.95 -3.60
C HIS A 25 3.90 4.83 -3.19
N SER A 26 3.02 5.76 -3.59
CA SER A 26 1.59 5.65 -3.28
C SER A 26 0.98 4.38 -3.89
N PHE A 27 1.37 4.02 -5.11
CA PHE A 27 0.95 2.76 -5.73
C PHE A 27 1.44 1.52 -4.98
N ARG A 28 2.68 1.55 -4.47
CA ARG A 28 3.19 0.45 -3.63
C ARG A 28 2.34 0.29 -2.38
N ARG A 29 1.95 1.40 -1.73
CA ARG A 29 1.08 1.38 -0.55
C ARG A 29 -0.29 0.82 -0.87
N THR A 30 -0.99 1.40 -1.85
CA THR A 30 -2.31 0.90 -2.28
C THR A 30 -2.29 -0.57 -2.70
N GLY A 31 -1.25 -1.03 -3.38
CA GLY A 31 -1.13 -2.43 -3.79
C GLY A 31 -1.00 -3.37 -2.60
N ILE A 32 -0.23 -3.02 -1.59
CA ILE A 32 -0.05 -3.83 -0.38
C ILE A 32 -1.34 -3.85 0.44
N THR A 33 -1.98 -2.70 0.64
CA THR A 33 -3.26 -2.60 1.36
C THR A 33 -4.31 -3.48 0.69
N LYS A 34 -4.50 -3.37 -0.63
CA LYS A 34 -5.47 -4.21 -1.36
C LYS A 34 -5.22 -5.71 -1.24
N LEU A 35 -3.95 -6.13 -1.22
CA LEU A 35 -3.63 -7.54 -1.06
C LEU A 35 -3.91 -8.01 0.38
N HIS A 36 -3.67 -7.16 1.37
CA HIS A 36 -4.06 -7.43 2.75
C HIS A 36 -5.58 -7.55 2.88
N ASP A 37 -6.33 -6.60 2.32
CA ASP A 37 -7.81 -6.58 2.37
C ASP A 37 -8.42 -7.78 1.63
N ALA A 38 -7.71 -8.34 0.65
CA ALA A 38 -8.07 -9.59 -0.02
C ALA A 38 -7.79 -10.86 0.83
N GLY A 39 -7.36 -10.70 2.09
CA GLY A 39 -7.09 -11.78 3.02
C GLY A 39 -5.74 -12.47 2.83
N ILE A 40 -4.81 -11.88 2.07
CA ILE A 40 -3.48 -12.47 1.91
C ILE A 40 -2.69 -12.32 3.22
N PRO A 41 -2.14 -13.41 3.78
CA PRO A 41 -1.41 -13.35 5.04
C PRO A 41 -0.21 -12.40 4.99
N LEU A 42 0.00 -11.61 6.06
CA LEU A 42 1.09 -10.63 6.16
C LEU A 42 2.48 -11.20 5.88
N ARG A 43 2.76 -12.44 6.30
CA ARG A 43 4.04 -13.11 6.03
C ARG A 43 4.24 -13.40 4.54
N THR A 44 3.17 -13.79 3.84
CA THR A 44 3.18 -13.99 2.38
C THR A 44 3.41 -12.66 1.67
N LEU A 45 2.74 -11.60 2.13
CA LEU A 45 2.95 -10.25 1.60
C LEU A 45 4.38 -9.77 1.82
N GLN A 46 4.96 -9.99 3.00
CA GLN A 46 6.33 -9.62 3.31
C GLN A 46 7.31 -10.23 2.31
N GLN A 47 7.21 -11.54 2.08
CA GLN A 47 8.06 -12.26 1.13
C GLN A 47 7.85 -11.76 -0.30
N ARG A 48 6.60 -11.59 -0.73
CA ARG A 48 6.28 -11.16 -2.11
C ARG A 48 6.74 -9.74 -2.40
N THR A 49 6.69 -8.86 -1.40
CA THR A 49 6.97 -7.43 -1.55
C THR A 49 8.41 -7.05 -1.20
N GLY A 50 9.17 -7.98 -0.58
CA GLY A 50 10.58 -7.80 -0.24
C GLY A 50 10.83 -6.91 0.97
N HIS A 51 9.91 -6.86 1.94
CA HIS A 51 10.14 -6.09 3.17
C HIS A 51 11.07 -6.85 4.13
N ALA A 52 12.11 -6.16 4.61
CA ALA A 52 13.08 -6.72 5.54
C ALA A 52 12.48 -7.15 6.89
N SER A 53 11.36 -6.53 7.29
CA SER A 53 10.65 -6.85 8.54
C SER A 53 9.14 -6.71 8.36
N LEU A 54 8.38 -7.43 9.19
CA LEU A 54 6.93 -7.26 9.29
C LEU A 54 6.55 -5.86 9.79
N ALA A 55 7.36 -5.27 10.68
CA ALA A 55 7.15 -3.91 11.14
C ALA A 55 7.15 -2.90 9.98
N ASN A 56 8.08 -3.04 9.03
CA ASN A 56 8.13 -2.17 7.85
C ASN A 56 6.95 -2.41 6.90
N LEU A 57 6.46 -3.64 6.81
CA LEU A 57 5.27 -3.97 6.02
C LEU A 57 4.00 -3.39 6.65
N ALA A 58 3.88 -3.45 7.98
CA ALA A 58 2.70 -2.99 8.71
C ALA A 58 2.39 -1.50 8.46
N LEU A 59 3.40 -0.67 8.17
CA LEU A 59 3.22 0.74 7.81
C LEU A 59 2.37 0.95 6.52
N TYR A 60 2.24 -0.09 5.69
CA TYR A 60 1.44 -0.04 4.46
C TYR A 60 0.01 -0.55 4.65
N VAL A 61 -0.32 -1.15 5.79
CA VAL A 61 -1.65 -1.66 6.11
C VAL A 61 -2.26 -0.70 7.12
N GLU A 62 -3.23 0.10 6.69
CA GLU A 62 -3.98 0.96 7.60
C GLU A 62 -5.04 0.09 8.30
N VAL A 63 -5.02 0.05 9.63
CA VAL A 63 -6.13 -0.52 10.39
C VAL A 63 -7.24 0.51 10.39
N ASN A 64 -8.39 0.17 9.82
CA ASN A 64 -9.57 1.02 9.89
C ASN A 64 -10.47 0.60 11.06
N GLN A 65 -11.33 1.50 11.54
CA GLN A 65 -12.22 1.22 12.68
C GLN A 65 -13.17 0.05 12.41
N ALA A 66 -13.62 -0.12 11.16
CA ALA A 66 -14.53 -1.21 10.80
C ALA A 66 -13.87 -2.59 10.96
N ASP A 67 -12.58 -2.72 10.68
CA ASP A 67 -11.83 -3.97 10.90
C ASP A 67 -11.77 -4.32 12.40
N ILE A 68 -11.65 -3.31 13.26
CA ILE A 68 -11.63 -3.47 14.73
C ILE A 68 -13.02 -3.89 15.22
N ASP A 69 -14.06 -3.22 14.74
CA ASP A 69 -15.44 -3.50 15.14
C ASP A 69 -15.84 -4.93 14.71
N ALA A 70 -15.51 -5.32 13.48
CA ALA A 70 -15.75 -6.68 12.97
C ALA A 70 -14.98 -7.75 13.76
N ALA A 71 -13.75 -7.47 14.19
CA ALA A 71 -13.01 -8.37 15.06
C ALA A 71 -13.67 -8.51 16.44
N GLY A 72 -14.29 -7.45 16.95
CA GLY A 72 -15.04 -7.45 18.21
C GLY A 72 -16.31 -8.30 18.16
N GLU A 73 -17.00 -8.38 17.01
CA GLU A 73 -18.20 -9.22 16.84
C GLU A 73 -17.92 -10.73 16.90
N LEU A 74 -16.65 -11.13 16.72
CA LEU A 74 -16.23 -12.54 16.70
C LEU A 74 -15.71 -13.06 18.06
N LEU A 75 -15.67 -12.20 19.10
CA LEU A 75 -15.22 -12.53 20.46
C LEU A 75 -16.40 -12.74 21.42
#